data_AF-A0A924RCB6-F1
#
_entry.id   AF-A0A924RCB6-F1
#
_cell.length_a   1.000
_cell.length_b   1.000
_cell.length_c   1.000
_cell.angle_alpha   90.00
_cell.angle_beta   90.00
_cell.angle_gamma   90.00
#
_symmetry.space_group_name_H-M   'P 1'
#
loop_
_entity.id
_entity.type
_entity.pdbx_description
1 polymer ?
#
loop_
_entity_poly.entity_id
_entity_poly.type
_entity_poly.pdbx_seq_one_letter_code
_entity_poly.pdbx_strand_id
1 'polypeptide(L)' 'MAKALIGFIGGPTTQQQAETASLHRRITDLENEILRLKVENDGLLTTLRERVDQVRAGDLLEPLAR' A
#
# COMPACT_ATOMS: atom_id res chain seq x y z
N MET A 1 -24.76 36.85 9.82
CA MET A 1 -23.76 35.80 10.11
C MET A 1 -24.30 34.65 10.99
N ALA A 2 -25.62 34.42 11.08
CA ALA A 2 -26.20 33.37 11.95
C ALA A 2 -26.52 32.03 11.22
N LYS A 3 -26.49 32.00 9.88
CA LYS A 3 -26.89 30.82 9.08
C LYS A 3 -25.85 29.69 9.07
N ALA A 4 -24.61 29.99 9.47
CA ALA A 4 -23.53 28.99 9.61
C ALA A 4 -23.58 28.23 10.94
N LEU A 5 -24.26 28.76 11.96
CA LEU A 5 -24.30 28.17 13.30
C LEU A 5 -25.38 27.08 13.45
N ILE A 6 -26.46 27.13 12.66
CA ILE A 6 -27.56 26.14 12.75
C ILE A 6 -27.10 24.75 12.26
N GLY A 7 -26.19 24.69 11.28
CA GLY A 7 -25.61 23.43 10.82
C GLY A 7 -24.62 22.79 11.80
N PHE A 8 -24.11 23.55 12.77
CA PHE A 8 -23.12 23.07 13.74
C PHE A 8 -23.76 22.40 14.98
N ILE A 9 -25.02 22.71 15.29
CA ILE A 9 -25.71 22.25 16.51
C ILE A 9 -26.55 20.97 16.26
N GLY A 10 -26.81 20.59 15.00
CA GLY A 10 -27.75 19.51 14.64
C GLY A 10 -27.17 18.19 14.12
N GLY A 11 -25.84 18.04 14.02
CA GLY A 11 -25.18 16.87 13.45
C GLY A 11 -24.37 17.17 12.18
N PRO A 12 -23.66 16.18 11.61
CA PRO A 12 -22.80 16.41 10.46
C PRO A 12 -23.61 16.91 9.26
N THR A 13 -23.17 18.03 8.69
CA THR A 13 -23.78 18.62 7.50
C THR A 13 -23.70 17.67 6.31
N THR A 14 -24.58 17.83 5.33
CA THR A 14 -24.56 17.02 4.10
C THR A 14 -23.21 17.06 3.37
N GLN A 15 -22.52 18.21 3.42
CA GLN A 15 -21.17 18.37 2.88
C GLN A 15 -20.15 17.52 3.63
N GLN A 16 -20.19 17.52 4.96
CA GLN A 16 -19.29 16.69 5.78
C GLN A 16 -19.55 15.20 5.57
N GLN A 17 -20.81 14.79 5.38
CA GLN A 17 -21.15 13.40 5.04
C GLN A 17 -20.59 12.99 3.67
N ALA A 18 -20.72 13.87 2.66
CA ALA A 18 -20.17 13.63 1.33
C ALA A 18 -18.64 13.56 1.34
N GLU A 19 -17.98 14.42 2.11
CA GLU A 19 -16.53 14.40 2.31
C GLU A 19 -16.08 13.11 3.01
N THR A 20 -16.74 12.73 4.09
CA THR A 20 -16.46 11.48 4.82
C THR A 20 -16.62 10.26 3.90
N ALA A 21 -17.67 10.22 3.07
CA ALA A 21 -17.85 9.15 2.09
C ALA A 21 -16.75 9.14 1.01
N SER A 22 -16.27 10.31 0.59
CA SER A 22 -15.15 10.43 -0.34
C SER A 22 -13.84 9.94 0.27
N LEU A 23 -13.58 10.29 1.53
CA LEU A 23 -12.40 9.83 2.27
C LEU A 23 -12.43 8.32 2.46
N HIS A 24 -13.57 7.73 2.83
CA HIS A 24 -13.69 6.27 2.96
C HIS A 24 -13.42 5.53 1.64
N ARG A 25 -13.92 6.06 0.50
CA ARG A 25 -13.59 5.50 -0.82
C ARG A 25 -12.09 5.56 -1.08
N ARG A 26 -11.48 6.72 -0.86
CA ARG A 26 -10.03 6.90 -1.06
C ARG A 26 -9.20 6.01 -0.15
N ILE A 27 -9.61 5.80 1.11
CA ILE A 27 -8.95 4.88 2.04
C ILE A 27 -9.01 3.45 1.47
N THR A 28 -10.19 3.01 1.03
CA THR A 28 -10.37 1.68 0.44
C THR A 28 -9.48 1.49 -0.79
N ASP A 29 -9.41 2.49 -1.67
CA ASP A 29 -8.56 2.45 -2.86
C ASP A 29 -7.07 2.36 -2.49
N LEU A 30 -6.64 3.12 -1.48
CA LEU A 30 -5.26 3.08 -0.98
C LEU A 30 -4.92 1.74 -0.30
N GLU A 31 -5.85 1.17 0.46
CA GLU A 31 -5.68 -0.14 1.08
C GLU A 31 -5.49 -1.24 0.03
N ASN A 32 -6.28 -1.19 -1.05
CA ASN A 32 -6.14 -2.11 -2.18
C ASN A 32 -4.78 -1.95 -2.88
N GLU A 33 -4.32 -0.72 -3.10
CA GLU A 33 -3.03 -0.48 -3.74
C GLU A 33 -1.87 -0.93 -2.85
N ILE A 34 -1.94 -0.71 -1.54
CA ILE A 34 -0.97 -1.23 -0.58
C ILE A 34 -0.90 -2.76 -0.66
N LEU A 35 -2.05 -3.44 -0.72
CA LEU A 35 -2.09 -4.89 -0.80
C LEU A 35 -1.45 -5.40 -2.10
N ARG A 36 -1.75 -4.75 -3.23
CA ARG A 36 -1.13 -5.05 -4.52
C ARG A 36 0.38 -4.87 -4.49
N LEU A 37 0.86 -3.73 -3.97
CA LEU A 37 2.29 -3.43 -3.89
C LEU A 37 3.02 -4.39 -2.95
N LYS A 38 2.39 -4.86 -1.88
CA LYS A 38 2.95 -5.90 -1.00
C LYS A 38 3.15 -7.21 -1.74
N VAL A 39 2.14 -7.67 -2.48
CA VAL A 39 2.24 -8.89 -3.30
C VAL A 39 3.36 -8.77 -4.32
N GLU A 40 3.48 -7.62 -4.99
CA GLU A 40 4.55 -7.35 -5.94
C GLU A 40 5.93 -7.37 -5.25
N ASN A 41 6.08 -6.71 -4.11
CA ASN A 41 7.32 -6.67 -3.35
C ASN A 41 7.74 -8.07 -2.88
N ASP A 42 6.80 -8.86 -2.36
CA ASP A 42 7.05 -10.25 -1.95
C ASP A 42 7.52 -11.11 -3.13
N GLY A 43 6.95 -10.92 -4.33
CA GLY A 43 7.40 -11.56 -5.55
C GLY A 43 8.82 -11.14 -5.97
N LEU A 44 9.12 -9.84 -5.90
CA LEU A 44 10.45 -9.31 -6.20
C LEU A 44 11.50 -9.80 -5.19
N LEU A 45 11.17 -9.84 -3.90
CA LEU A 45 12.04 -10.37 -2.85
C LEU A 45 12.31 -11.86 -3.03
N THR A 46 11.31 -12.63 -3.46
CA THR A 46 11.47 -14.05 -3.77
C THR A 46 12.44 -14.24 -4.94
N THR A 47 12.22 -13.52 -6.05
CA THR A 47 13.11 -13.53 -7.21
C THR A 47 14.55 -13.13 -6.84
N LEU A 48 14.70 -12.11 -5.98
CA LEU A 48 16.00 -11.66 -5.53
C LEU A 48 16.72 -12.75 -4.71
N ARG A 49 16.01 -13.43 -3.80
CA ARG A 49 16.57 -14.54 -3.00
C ARG A 49 17.06 -15.67 -3.91
N GLU A 50 16.23 -16.10 -4.86
CA GLU A 50 16.60 -17.15 -5.83
C GLU A 50 17.88 -16.78 -6.60
N ARG A 51 17.98 -15.52 -7.04
CA ARG A 51 19.17 -15.03 -7.75
C ARG A 51 20.41 -15.00 -6.85
N VAL A 52 20.28 -14.58 -5.59
CA VAL A 52 21.39 -14.59 -4.63
C VAL A 52 21.87 -16.02 -4.36
N ASP A 53 20.95 -16.96 -4.23
CA ASP A 53 21.30 -18.37 -4.02
C ASP A 53 22.00 -18.98 -5.24
N GLN A 54 21.59 -18.62 -6.46
CA GLN A 54 22.28 -19.01 -7.69
C GLN A 54 23.71 -18.45 -7.77
N VAL A 55 23.91 -17.17 -7.44
CA VAL A 55 25.24 -16.55 -7.44
C VAL A 55 26.14 -17.23 -6.39
N ARG A 56 25.63 -17.45 -5.17
CA ARG A 56 26.37 -18.18 -4.13
C ARG A 56 26.76 -19.59 -4.55
N ALA A 57 25.86 -20.31 -5.23
CA ALA A 57 26.18 -21.63 -5.76
C ALA A 57 27.27 -21.57 -6.83
N GLY A 58 27.25 -20.55 -7.70
CA GLY A 58 28.31 -20.29 -8.68
C GLY A 58 29.67 -20.00 -8.03
N ASP A 59 29.68 -19.14 -7.01
CA ASP A 59 30.89 -18.76 -6.26
C ASP A 59 31.52 -19.96 -5.52
N LEU A 60 30.71 -20.96 -5.13
CA LEU A 60 31.20 -22.20 -4.51
C LEU A 60 31.76 -23.21 -5.53
N LEU A 61 31.32 -23.14 -6.79
CA LEU A 61 31.77 -24.04 -7.86
C LEU A 61 33.04 -23.53 -8.54
N GLU A 62 33.26 -22.21 -8.61
CA GLU A 62 34.46 -21.59 -9.17
C GLU A 62 35.79 -22.04 -8.52
N PRO A 63 35.92 -22.15 -7.17
CA PRO A 63 37.14 -22.66 -6.53
C PRO A 63 37.38 -24.16 -6.71
N LEU A 64 36.38 -24.95 -7.13
CA LEU A 64 36.51 -26.39 -7.39
C LEU A 64 36.93 -26.71 -8.84
N ALA A 65 36.91 -25.71 -9.72
CA ALA A 65 37.19 -25.87 -11.16
C ALA A 65 38.64 -25.52 -11.56
N ARG A 66 39.54 -25.25 -10.60
CA ARG A 66 40.94 -24.89 -10.82
C ARG A 66 41.87 -25.87 -10.10
#